data_AF-A0A938MPF8-F1
#
_entry.id   AF-A0A938MPF8-F1
#
_cell.length_a   1.000
_cell.length_b   1.000
_cell.length_c   1.000
_cell.angle_alpha   90.00
_cell.angle_beta   90.00
_cell.angle_gamma   90.00
#
_symmetry.space_group_name_H-M   'P 1'
#
loop_
_entity.id
_entity.type
_entity.pdbx_description
1 polymer ?
#
loop_
_entity_poly.entity_id
_entity_poly.type
_entity_poly.pdbx_seq_one_letter_code
_entity_poly.pdbx_strand_id
1 'polypeptide(L)'
;MPEQFGDKVYDATPYRLQKAREEGHVAHSQDLASAALLVGATLALMYLGRRLFHFLGRLAENHLGGTAWLQADTPFAVEQSLVALLQLARAVLPIFLALVVLAVIAHLFQIGPLFLPKKVAPDFSRVDPLRGARRIVSMTNLVRIGFGLFKIGVVMAVTGFCIHADFDTILSLAAIPVTESAVIVGDLLLGTCLKIGIALLLLAIFDYGYQRWRHERDLRMTHQEIRDELKNLQGDPQVAARRRVIQRQ
;
A
#
# COMPACT_ATOMS: atom_id res chain seq x y z
N MET A 1 28.08 -26.08 20.94
CA MET A 1 28.43 -24.98 20.01
C MET A 1 27.87 -23.66 20.57
N PRO A 2 28.57 -22.95 21.48
CA PRO A 2 27.99 -21.82 22.21
C PRO A 2 28.49 -20.41 21.81
N GLU A 3 29.18 -20.21 20.67
CA GLU A 3 29.75 -18.89 20.33
C GLU A 3 28.94 -18.02 19.34
N GLN A 4 27.66 -18.32 19.07
CA GLN A 4 26.84 -17.50 18.15
C GLN A 4 26.18 -16.27 18.78
N PHE A 5 26.37 -16.00 20.08
CA PHE A 5 25.73 -14.90 20.80
C PHE A 5 26.64 -13.69 21.01
N GLY A 6 27.40 -13.29 19.99
CA GLY A 6 28.00 -11.95 19.99
C GLY A 6 26.90 -10.92 19.72
N ASP A 7 26.86 -9.81 20.47
CA ASP A 7 25.97 -8.70 20.15
C ASP A 7 26.23 -8.20 18.72
N LYS A 8 25.16 -7.91 17.99
CA LYS A 8 25.22 -7.34 16.64
C LYS A 8 25.56 -5.86 16.71
N VAL A 9 26.85 -5.55 16.77
CA VAL A 9 27.35 -4.17 16.95
C VAL A 9 27.70 -3.50 15.62
N TYR A 10 28.01 -4.28 14.57
CA TYR A 10 28.50 -3.73 13.31
C TYR A 10 27.40 -3.56 12.28
N ASP A 11 27.51 -2.54 11.44
CA ASP A 11 26.57 -2.31 10.34
C ASP A 11 26.73 -3.37 9.23
N ALA A 12 25.65 -3.58 8.47
CA ALA A 12 25.62 -4.54 7.38
C ALA A 12 26.56 -4.11 6.23
N THR A 13 27.34 -5.04 5.70
CA THR A 13 28.15 -4.80 4.50
C THR A 13 27.26 -4.60 3.26
N PRO A 14 27.76 -3.96 2.18
CA PRO A 14 27.03 -3.84 0.91
C PRO A 14 26.59 -5.19 0.34
N TYR A 15 27.42 -6.22 0.50
CA TYR A 15 27.10 -7.58 0.05
C TYR A 15 25.92 -8.18 0.83
N ARG A 16 25.89 -8.02 2.17
CA ARG A 16 24.76 -8.47 2.99
C ARG A 16 23.46 -7.74 2.66
N LEU A 17 23.52 -6.43 2.42
CA LEU A 17 22.37 -5.62 2.00
C LEU A 17 21.82 -6.10 0.64
N GLN A 18 22.70 -6.35 -0.32
CA GLN A 18 22.31 -6.85 -1.64
C GLN A 18 21.70 -8.25 -1.56
N LYS A 19 22.33 -9.16 -0.80
CA LYS A 19 21.82 -10.52 -0.60
C LYS A 19 20.44 -10.52 0.07
N ALA A 20 20.25 -9.72 1.12
CA ALA A 20 18.95 -9.56 1.77
C ALA A 20 17.88 -9.08 0.77
N ARG A 21 18.23 -8.11 -0.08
CA ARG A 21 17.35 -7.62 -1.14
C ARG A 21 17.04 -8.69 -2.20
N GLU A 22 18.02 -9.47 -2.64
CA GLU A 22 17.85 -10.60 -3.58
C GLU A 22 17.02 -11.76 -2.99
N GLU A 23 16.99 -11.89 -1.67
CA GLU A 23 16.10 -12.80 -0.95
C GLU A 23 14.72 -12.16 -0.70
N GLY A 24 14.53 -10.90 -1.10
CA GLY A 24 13.33 -10.09 -0.91
C GLY A 24 13.03 -9.74 0.55
N HIS A 25 14.07 -9.70 1.39
CA HIS A 25 14.05 -9.12 2.71
C HIS A 25 14.30 -7.62 2.58
N VAL A 26 13.23 -6.83 2.59
CA VAL A 26 13.23 -5.37 2.44
C VAL A 26 12.24 -4.77 3.43
N ALA A 27 12.49 -3.52 3.86
CA ALA A 27 11.53 -2.80 4.70
C ALA A 27 10.30 -2.39 3.86
N HIS A 28 9.12 -2.84 4.25
CA HIS A 28 7.88 -2.57 3.52
C HIS A 28 6.68 -2.47 4.46
N SER A 29 6.03 -1.31 4.47
CA SER A 29 4.77 -1.08 5.18
C SER A 29 3.60 -1.03 4.19
N GLN A 30 2.74 -2.03 4.29
CA GLN A 30 1.49 -2.10 3.52
C GLN A 30 0.53 -0.96 3.90
N ASP A 31 0.61 -0.47 5.14
CA ASP A 31 -0.23 0.62 5.64
C ASP A 31 0.13 1.95 4.98
N LEU A 32 1.41 2.20 4.70
CA LEU A 32 1.86 3.42 4.05
C LEU A 32 1.32 3.52 2.62
N ALA A 33 1.38 2.43 1.86
CA ALA A 33 0.83 2.40 0.51
C ALA A 33 -0.70 2.58 0.51
N SER A 34 -1.40 1.92 1.45
CA SER A 34 -2.86 2.01 1.58
C SER A 34 -3.33 3.41 1.99
N ALA A 35 -2.66 4.04 2.95
CA ALA A 35 -2.99 5.40 3.38
C ALA A 35 -2.67 6.45 2.31
N ALA A 36 -1.55 6.31 1.59
CA ALA A 36 -1.22 7.17 0.46
C ALA A 36 -2.29 7.07 -0.65
N LEU A 37 -2.73 5.85 -0.96
CA LEU A 37 -3.80 5.61 -1.93
C LEU A 37 -5.13 6.21 -1.50
N LEU A 38 -5.49 6.10 -0.21
CA LEU A 38 -6.70 6.73 0.32
C LEU A 38 -6.66 8.25 0.15
N VAL A 39 -5.56 8.90 0.55
CA VAL A 39 -5.39 10.35 0.37
C VAL A 39 -5.44 10.74 -1.11
N GLY A 40 -4.69 10.02 -1.96
CA GLY A 40 -4.66 10.29 -3.39
C GLY A 40 -6.01 10.08 -4.07
N ALA A 41 -6.76 9.06 -3.70
CA ALA A 41 -8.11 8.80 -4.21
C ALA A 41 -9.06 9.91 -3.79
N THR A 42 -9.02 10.33 -2.54
CA THR A 42 -9.85 11.42 -2.05
C THR A 42 -9.52 12.72 -2.77
N LEU A 43 -8.24 13.07 -2.94
CA LEU A 43 -7.83 14.26 -3.68
C LEU A 43 -8.24 14.20 -5.16
N ALA A 44 -8.09 13.04 -5.80
CA ALA A 44 -8.54 12.83 -7.18
C ALA A 44 -10.07 13.00 -7.29
N LEU A 45 -10.83 12.49 -6.33
CA LEU A 45 -12.28 12.69 -6.27
C LEU A 45 -12.68 14.13 -5.92
N MET A 46 -11.93 14.85 -5.10
CA MET A 46 -12.20 16.27 -4.85
C MET A 46 -12.00 17.10 -6.13
N TYR A 47 -10.98 16.78 -6.94
CA TYR A 47 -10.71 17.52 -8.17
C TYR A 47 -11.57 17.09 -9.37
N LEU A 48 -11.74 15.77 -9.59
CA LEU A 48 -12.49 15.23 -10.73
C LEU A 48 -13.92 14.82 -10.40
N GLY A 49 -14.26 14.63 -9.12
CA GLY A 49 -15.54 14.04 -8.69
C GLY A 49 -16.75 14.89 -9.05
N ARG A 50 -16.66 16.23 -8.98
CA ARG A 50 -17.76 17.10 -9.45
C ARG A 50 -18.03 16.92 -10.94
N ARG A 51 -16.98 16.79 -11.77
CA ARG A 51 -17.12 16.51 -13.21
C ARG A 51 -17.72 15.12 -13.43
N LEU A 52 -17.28 14.12 -12.68
CA LEU A 52 -17.80 12.76 -12.72
C LEU A 52 -19.27 12.72 -12.32
N PHE A 53 -19.66 13.42 -11.26
CA PHE A 53 -21.04 13.51 -10.79
C PHE A 53 -21.97 14.12 -11.84
N HIS A 54 -21.59 15.27 -12.42
CA HIS A 54 -22.36 15.88 -13.52
C HIS A 54 -22.40 15.01 -14.78
N PHE A 55 -21.34 14.25 -15.06
CA PHE A 55 -21.33 13.31 -16.17
C PHE A 55 -22.29 12.14 -15.93
N LEU A 56 -22.28 11.54 -14.74
CA LEU A 56 -23.21 10.47 -14.36
C LEU A 56 -24.66 10.95 -14.36
N GLY A 57 -24.93 12.18 -13.88
CA GLY A 57 -26.25 12.80 -13.95
C GLY A 57 -26.76 12.92 -15.40
N ARG A 58 -25.95 13.48 -16.30
CA ARG A 58 -26.30 13.58 -17.74
C ARG A 58 -26.46 12.21 -18.40
N LEU A 59 -25.62 11.24 -18.05
CA LEU A 59 -25.74 9.87 -18.55
C LEU A 59 -27.08 9.26 -18.11
N ALA A 60 -27.44 9.40 -16.84
CA ALA A 60 -28.72 8.94 -16.32
C ALA A 60 -29.91 9.65 -16.98
N GLU A 61 -29.86 10.97 -17.11
CA GLU A 61 -30.89 11.76 -17.81
C GLU A 61 -31.07 11.26 -19.26
N ASN A 62 -29.97 11.08 -20.00
CA ASN A 62 -30.05 10.63 -21.39
C ASN A 62 -30.65 9.22 -21.53
N HIS A 63 -30.34 8.29 -20.62
CA HIS A 63 -30.80 6.91 -20.72
C HIS A 63 -32.17 6.65 -20.07
N LEU A 64 -32.55 7.43 -19.04
CA LEU A 64 -33.79 7.22 -18.28
C LEU A 64 -34.87 8.28 -18.57
N GLY A 65 -34.49 9.50 -18.97
CA GLY A 65 -35.39 10.63 -19.20
C GLY A 65 -35.24 11.29 -20.58
N GLY A 66 -34.36 10.77 -21.44
CA GLY A 66 -34.11 11.28 -22.78
C GLY A 66 -35.28 11.06 -23.75
N THR A 67 -35.11 11.51 -24.99
CA THR A 67 -36.12 11.32 -26.06
C THR A 67 -36.50 9.85 -26.17
N ALA A 68 -37.81 9.57 -26.15
CA ALA A 68 -38.32 8.21 -26.27
C ALA A 68 -37.74 7.53 -27.52
N TRP A 69 -37.07 6.40 -27.29
CA TRP A 69 -36.46 5.62 -28.34
C TRP A 69 -37.58 5.02 -29.21
N LEU A 70 -37.78 5.53 -30.43
CA LEU A 70 -38.86 5.08 -31.33
C LEU A 70 -38.69 3.62 -31.81
N GLN A 71 -37.46 3.09 -31.79
CA GLN A 71 -37.14 1.68 -31.98
C GLN A 71 -36.06 1.29 -30.96
N ALA A 72 -36.32 0.22 -30.21
CA ALA A 72 -35.40 -0.33 -29.22
C ALA A 72 -35.29 -1.84 -29.45
N ASP A 73 -34.65 -2.22 -30.55
CA ASP A 73 -34.30 -3.60 -30.85
C ASP A 73 -32.94 -3.98 -30.22
N THR A 74 -32.59 -5.27 -30.27
CA THR A 74 -31.39 -5.78 -29.60
C THR A 74 -30.08 -5.19 -30.11
N PRO A 75 -29.84 -4.98 -31.43
CA PRO A 75 -28.59 -4.40 -31.91
C PRO A 75 -28.40 -2.97 -31.39
N PHE A 76 -29.48 -2.21 -31.35
CA PHE A 76 -29.47 -0.86 -30.86
C PHE A 76 -29.16 -0.76 -29.36
N ALA A 77 -29.78 -1.62 -28.54
CA ALA A 77 -29.48 -1.69 -27.11
C ALA A 77 -28.00 -2.04 -26.83
N VAL A 78 -27.41 -2.92 -27.64
CA VAL A 78 -25.99 -3.27 -27.55
C VAL A 78 -25.11 -2.07 -27.90
N GLU A 79 -25.41 -1.37 -28.98
CA GLU A 79 -24.66 -0.18 -29.39
C GLU A 79 -24.68 0.90 -28.30
N GLN A 80 -25.85 1.22 -27.77
CA GLN A 80 -26.01 2.24 -26.72
C GLN A 80 -25.31 1.84 -25.42
N SER A 81 -25.33 0.55 -25.09
CA SER A 81 -24.59 0.02 -23.93
C SER A 81 -23.08 0.15 -24.11
N LEU A 82 -22.56 -0.11 -25.31
CA LEU A 82 -21.14 0.06 -25.62
C LEU A 82 -20.72 1.54 -25.58
N VAL A 83 -21.55 2.44 -26.10
CA VAL A 83 -21.31 3.89 -26.02
C VAL A 83 -21.27 4.34 -24.56
N ALA A 84 -22.25 3.94 -23.74
CA ALA A 84 -22.28 4.26 -22.31
C ALA A 84 -21.04 3.71 -21.59
N LEU A 85 -20.63 2.47 -21.88
CA LEU A 85 -19.43 1.86 -21.31
C LEU A 85 -18.16 2.65 -21.67
N LEU A 86 -18.00 3.04 -22.94
CA LEU A 86 -16.86 3.83 -23.40
C LEU A 86 -16.81 5.22 -22.76
N GLN A 87 -17.96 5.86 -22.60
CA GLN A 87 -18.06 7.16 -21.93
C GLN A 87 -17.72 7.05 -20.43
N LEU A 88 -18.25 6.03 -19.74
CA LEU A 88 -17.91 5.72 -18.34
C LEU A 88 -16.41 5.43 -18.20
N ALA A 89 -15.85 4.60 -19.07
CA ALA A 89 -14.44 4.28 -19.09
C ALA A 89 -13.61 5.57 -19.24
N ARG A 90 -13.94 6.44 -20.20
CA ARG A 90 -13.22 7.70 -20.41
C ARG A 90 -13.29 8.64 -19.20
N ALA A 91 -14.40 8.66 -18.47
CA ALA A 91 -14.56 9.49 -17.28
C ALA A 91 -13.77 8.96 -16.07
N VAL A 92 -13.72 7.63 -15.89
CA VAL A 92 -13.07 6.98 -14.73
C VAL A 92 -11.58 6.73 -14.96
N LEU A 93 -11.16 6.49 -16.21
CA LEU A 93 -9.78 6.18 -16.59
C LEU A 93 -8.73 7.16 -16.02
N PRO A 94 -8.89 8.50 -16.05
CA PRO A 94 -7.89 9.40 -15.48
C PRO A 94 -7.72 9.23 -13.97
N ILE A 95 -8.81 8.97 -13.24
CA ILE A 95 -8.76 8.70 -11.79
C ILE A 95 -8.05 7.38 -11.54
N PHE A 96 -8.42 6.34 -12.28
CA PHE A 96 -7.80 5.03 -12.17
C PHE A 96 -6.30 5.06 -12.47
N LEU A 97 -5.90 5.72 -13.55
CA LEU A 97 -4.49 5.83 -13.95
C LEU A 97 -3.68 6.61 -12.90
N ALA A 98 -4.23 7.70 -12.36
CA ALA A 98 -3.59 8.45 -11.27
C ALA A 98 -3.37 7.55 -10.04
N LEU A 99 -4.34 6.71 -9.68
CA LEU A 99 -4.21 5.76 -8.57
C LEU A 99 -3.20 4.65 -8.83
N VAL A 100 -3.16 4.11 -10.05
CA VAL A 100 -2.14 3.12 -10.45
C VAL A 100 -0.75 3.74 -10.35
N VAL A 101 -0.55 4.94 -10.89
CA VAL A 101 0.74 5.65 -10.79
C VAL A 101 1.11 5.90 -9.33
N LEU A 102 0.17 6.34 -8.50
CA LEU A 102 0.42 6.55 -7.08
C LEU A 102 0.76 5.24 -6.35
N ALA A 103 0.06 4.15 -6.64
CA ALA A 103 0.35 2.82 -6.08
C ALA A 103 1.77 2.37 -6.43
N VAL A 104 2.17 2.56 -7.70
CA VAL A 104 3.51 2.21 -8.19
C VAL A 104 4.56 3.08 -7.49
N ILE A 105 4.36 4.40 -7.42
CA ILE A 105 5.28 5.32 -6.73
C ILE A 105 5.40 4.94 -5.25
N ALA A 106 4.29 4.68 -4.56
CA ALA A 106 4.30 4.32 -3.14
C ALA A 106 5.10 3.04 -2.88
N HIS A 107 4.98 2.01 -3.72
CA HIS A 107 5.76 0.77 -3.58
C HIS A 107 7.23 0.96 -3.98
N LEU A 108 7.50 1.66 -5.09
CA LEU A 108 8.85 1.97 -5.53
C LEU A 108 9.61 2.84 -4.53
N PHE A 109 8.94 3.77 -3.86
CA PHE A 109 9.54 4.58 -2.81
C PHE A 109 9.97 3.73 -1.61
N GLN A 110 9.18 2.72 -1.24
CA GLN A 110 9.48 1.89 -0.07
C GLN A 110 10.61 0.88 -0.32
N ILE A 111 10.57 0.20 -1.46
CA ILE A 111 11.41 -0.99 -1.74
C ILE A 111 12.45 -0.72 -2.84
N GLY A 112 12.20 0.27 -3.70
CA GLY A 112 12.89 0.43 -4.98
C GLY A 112 12.47 -0.63 -6.00
N PRO A 113 13.05 -0.61 -7.22
CA PRO A 113 12.84 -1.67 -8.20
C PRO A 113 13.40 -2.99 -7.66
N LEU A 114 12.57 -4.03 -7.58
CA LEU A 114 12.97 -5.34 -7.08
C LEU A 114 12.35 -6.45 -7.91
N PHE A 115 13.18 -7.26 -8.56
CA PHE A 115 12.74 -8.38 -9.39
C PHE A 115 13.19 -9.70 -8.75
N LEU A 116 12.23 -10.52 -8.34
CA LEU A 116 12.45 -11.77 -7.59
C LEU A 116 11.81 -12.97 -8.30
N PRO A 117 12.32 -13.39 -9.48
CA PRO A 117 11.72 -14.45 -10.28
C PRO A 117 11.62 -15.78 -9.50
N LYS A 118 12.58 -16.05 -8.60
CA LYS A 118 12.56 -17.24 -7.73
C LYS A 118 11.36 -17.30 -6.78
N LYS A 119 10.75 -16.17 -6.43
CA LYS A 119 9.55 -16.12 -5.57
C LYS A 119 8.23 -16.31 -6.35
N VAL A 120 8.27 -16.30 -7.68
CA VAL A 120 7.09 -16.53 -8.54
C VAL A 120 6.79 -18.02 -8.67
N ALA A 121 7.79 -18.89 -8.47
CA ALA A 121 7.60 -20.33 -8.49
C ALA A 121 6.69 -20.80 -7.34
N PRO A 122 5.76 -21.75 -7.60
CA PRO A 122 4.90 -22.29 -6.56
C PRO A 122 5.73 -23.03 -5.50
N ASP A 123 5.60 -22.60 -4.25
CA ASP A 123 6.31 -23.15 -3.10
C ASP A 123 5.31 -23.87 -2.19
N PHE A 124 5.17 -25.19 -2.38
CA PHE A 124 4.24 -26.03 -1.61
C PHE A 124 4.56 -26.09 -0.11
N SER A 125 5.79 -25.73 0.29
CA SER A 125 6.16 -25.68 1.71
C SER A 125 5.47 -24.55 2.48
N ARG A 126 4.86 -23.58 1.77
CA ARG A 126 4.08 -22.47 2.33
C ARG A 126 2.60 -22.82 2.55
N VAL A 127 2.12 -23.93 2.00
CA VAL A 127 0.72 -24.38 2.07
C VAL A 127 0.57 -25.43 3.18
N ASP A 128 1.10 -25.14 4.36
CA ASP A 128 0.93 -25.99 5.54
C ASP A 128 -0.12 -25.35 6.48
N PRO A 129 -1.32 -25.96 6.61
CA PRO A 129 -2.40 -25.43 7.45
C PRO A 129 -2.02 -25.29 8.93
N LEU A 130 -1.21 -26.20 9.46
CA LEU A 130 -0.78 -26.18 10.86
C LEU A 130 0.20 -25.04 11.14
N ARG A 131 1.17 -24.82 10.23
CA ARG A 131 2.07 -23.66 10.33
C ARG A 131 1.31 -22.35 10.14
N GLY A 132 0.30 -22.32 9.28
CA GLY A 132 -0.62 -21.20 9.11
C GLY A 132 -1.36 -20.85 10.40
N ALA A 133 -1.99 -21.83 11.03
CA ALA A 133 -2.72 -21.63 12.29
C ALA A 133 -1.81 -21.12 13.42
N ARG A 134 -0.61 -21.70 13.57
CA ARG A 134 0.36 -21.24 14.59
C ARG A 134 0.88 -19.82 14.33
N ARG A 135 1.02 -19.43 13.05
CA ARG A 135 1.37 -18.05 12.67
C ARG A 135 0.26 -17.07 13.02
N ILE A 136 -1.01 -17.47 12.83
CA ILE A 136 -2.17 -16.64 13.17
C ILE A 136 -2.24 -16.35 14.68
N VAL A 137 -1.98 -17.36 15.53
CA VAL A 137 -2.02 -17.25 17.01
C VAL A 137 -0.67 -16.80 17.61
N SER A 138 0.26 -16.29 16.80
CA SER A 138 1.54 -15.79 17.31
C SER A 138 1.41 -14.45 18.03
N MET A 139 2.27 -14.17 19.01
CA MET A 139 2.31 -12.87 19.71
C MET A 139 2.48 -11.69 18.74
N THR A 140 3.24 -11.89 17.67
CA THR A 140 3.40 -10.89 16.60
C THR A 140 2.07 -10.52 15.96
N ASN A 141 1.18 -11.49 15.75
CA ASN A 141 -0.14 -11.24 15.18
C ASN A 141 -1.09 -10.57 16.17
N LEU A 142 -1.04 -10.92 17.46
CA LEU A 142 -1.83 -10.23 18.49
C LEU A 142 -1.48 -8.75 18.59
N VAL A 143 -0.18 -8.41 18.55
CA VAL A 143 0.28 -7.01 18.49
C VAL A 143 -0.25 -6.31 17.23
N ARG A 144 -0.21 -6.99 16.08
CA ARG A 144 -0.74 -6.45 14.81
C ARG A 144 -2.25 -6.18 14.88
N ILE A 145 -3.02 -7.06 15.53
CA ILE A 145 -4.46 -6.84 15.78
C ILE A 145 -4.66 -5.61 16.66
N GLY A 146 -3.87 -5.45 17.72
CA GLY A 146 -3.91 -4.27 18.58
C GLY A 146 -3.69 -2.96 17.81
N PHE A 147 -2.67 -2.92 16.93
CA PHE A 147 -2.46 -1.77 16.04
C PHE A 147 -3.61 -1.56 15.05
N GLY A 148 -4.25 -2.63 14.58
CA GLY A 148 -5.47 -2.56 13.77
C GLY A 148 -6.62 -1.87 14.51
N LEU A 149 -6.89 -2.30 15.75
CA LEU A 149 -7.89 -1.68 16.62
C LEU A 149 -7.57 -0.21 16.92
N PHE A 150 -6.30 0.11 17.16
CA PHE A 150 -5.86 1.49 17.35
C PHE A 150 -6.18 2.37 16.13
N LYS A 151 -5.90 1.89 14.91
CA LYS A 151 -6.26 2.62 13.69
C LYS A 151 -7.76 2.82 13.55
N ILE A 152 -8.58 1.81 13.88
CA ILE A 152 -10.04 1.95 13.91
C ILE A 152 -10.45 3.02 14.92
N GLY A 153 -9.83 3.05 16.10
CA GLY A 153 -10.01 4.11 17.09
C GLY A 153 -9.71 5.50 16.53
N VAL A 154 -8.60 5.67 15.80
CA VAL A 154 -8.26 6.93 15.11
C VAL A 154 -9.32 7.31 14.10
N VAL A 155 -9.79 6.37 13.27
CA VAL A 155 -10.86 6.63 12.29
C VAL A 155 -12.14 7.09 12.98
N MET A 156 -12.56 6.41 14.05
CA MET A 156 -13.75 6.78 14.82
C MET A 156 -13.60 8.15 15.46
N ALA A 157 -12.45 8.46 16.06
CA ALA A 157 -12.19 9.76 16.69
C ALA A 157 -12.24 10.91 15.67
N VAL A 158 -11.56 10.75 14.53
CA VAL A 158 -11.56 11.77 13.46
C VAL A 158 -12.96 11.95 12.88
N THR A 159 -13.67 10.85 12.62
CA THR A 159 -15.04 10.90 12.09
C THR A 159 -15.98 11.57 13.08
N GLY A 160 -15.94 11.19 14.35
CA GLY A 160 -16.74 11.79 15.41
C GLY A 160 -16.46 13.29 15.58
N PHE A 161 -15.19 13.68 15.51
CA PHE A 161 -14.81 15.09 15.52
C PHE A 161 -15.39 15.86 14.32
N CYS A 162 -15.33 15.29 13.10
CA CYS A 162 -15.89 15.94 11.92
C CYS A 162 -17.41 16.07 12.02
N ILE A 163 -18.11 15.01 12.43
CA ILE A 163 -19.57 15.05 12.65
C ILE A 163 -19.94 16.12 13.66
N HIS A 164 -19.18 16.24 14.76
CA HIS A 164 -19.45 17.25 15.78
C HIS A 164 -19.16 18.67 15.28
N ALA A 165 -18.06 18.88 14.55
CA ALA A 165 -17.68 20.16 14.00
C ALA A 165 -18.65 20.66 12.91
N ASP A 166 -19.17 19.74 12.10
CA ASP A 166 -20.08 20.02 10.99
C ASP A 166 -21.56 19.79 11.36
N PHE A 167 -21.88 19.66 12.66
CA PHE A 167 -23.21 19.25 13.14
C PHE A 167 -24.34 20.17 12.67
N ASP A 168 -24.15 21.50 12.76
CA ASP A 168 -25.15 22.48 12.33
C ASP A 168 -25.38 22.42 10.81
N THR A 169 -24.30 22.25 10.04
CA THR A 169 -24.37 22.06 8.59
C THR A 169 -25.17 20.80 8.25
N ILE A 170 -24.91 19.70 8.96
CA ILE A 170 -25.64 18.44 8.77
C ILE A 170 -27.13 18.62 9.08
N LEU A 171 -27.47 19.34 10.15
CA LEU A 171 -28.86 19.60 10.51
C LEU A 171 -29.58 20.46 9.46
N SER A 172 -28.87 21.42 8.85
CA SER A 172 -29.40 22.29 7.81
C SER A 172 -29.76 21.56 6.50
N LEU A 173 -29.18 20.37 6.26
CA LEU A 173 -29.46 19.56 5.05
C LEU A 173 -30.94 19.21 4.90
N ALA A 174 -31.70 19.13 6.00
CA ALA A 174 -33.13 18.84 5.99
C ALA A 174 -33.98 20.00 5.44
N ALA A 175 -33.44 21.22 5.39
CA ALA A 175 -34.16 22.44 5.04
C ALA A 175 -33.82 22.98 3.63
N ILE A 176 -32.92 22.32 2.90
CA ILE A 176 -32.43 22.77 1.59
C ILE A 176 -32.83 21.83 0.45
N PRO A 177 -32.81 22.30 -0.82
CA PRO A 177 -33.10 21.46 -1.98
C PRO A 177 -32.17 20.25 -2.09
N VAL A 178 -32.70 19.14 -2.63
CA VAL A 178 -31.97 17.86 -2.79
C VAL A 178 -30.70 18.01 -3.63
N THR A 179 -30.71 18.88 -4.63
CA THR A 179 -29.55 19.15 -5.48
C THR A 179 -28.40 19.82 -4.71
N GLU A 180 -28.72 20.75 -3.82
CA GLU A 180 -27.74 21.44 -2.98
C GLU A 180 -27.24 20.54 -1.86
N SER A 181 -28.12 19.76 -1.23
CA SER A 181 -27.75 18.81 -0.18
C SER A 181 -26.78 17.75 -0.68
N ALA A 182 -26.94 17.25 -1.91
CA ALA A 182 -26.01 16.29 -2.51
C ALA A 182 -24.57 16.83 -2.62
N VAL A 183 -24.41 18.11 -2.97
CA VAL A 183 -23.09 18.75 -3.07
C VAL A 183 -22.47 18.90 -1.69
N ILE A 184 -23.22 19.41 -0.72
CA ILE A 184 -22.74 19.61 0.66
C ILE A 184 -22.34 18.28 1.30
N VAL A 185 -23.18 17.23 1.15
CA VAL A 185 -22.86 15.88 1.64
C VAL A 185 -21.58 15.35 0.99
N GLY A 186 -21.41 15.55 -0.32
CA GLY A 186 -20.18 15.18 -1.02
C GLY A 186 -18.95 15.85 -0.44
N ASP A 187 -19.00 17.16 -0.19
CA ASP A 187 -17.90 17.93 0.38
C ASP A 187 -17.59 17.51 1.83
N LEU A 188 -18.61 17.28 2.65
CA LEU A 188 -18.46 16.78 4.02
C LEU A 188 -17.82 15.37 4.05
N LEU A 189 -18.28 14.46 3.18
CA LEU A 189 -17.75 13.10 3.08
C LEU A 189 -16.29 13.11 2.61
N LEU A 190 -15.98 13.83 1.52
CA LEU A 190 -14.62 13.91 1.00
C LEU A 190 -13.68 14.62 1.97
N GLY A 191 -14.13 15.69 2.62
CA GLY A 191 -13.36 16.40 3.65
C GLY A 191 -13.06 15.50 4.86
N THR A 192 -14.04 14.73 5.32
CA THR A 192 -13.85 13.75 6.40
C THR A 192 -12.89 12.62 5.98
N CYS A 193 -13.08 12.07 4.78
CA CYS A 193 -12.22 11.03 4.22
C CYS A 193 -10.76 11.52 4.07
N LEU A 194 -10.56 12.79 3.70
CA LEU A 194 -9.22 13.38 3.60
C LEU A 194 -8.56 13.50 4.98
N LYS A 195 -9.27 14.00 5.98
CA LYS A 195 -8.77 14.10 7.37
C LYS A 195 -8.38 12.72 7.93
N ILE A 196 -9.23 11.71 7.69
CA ILE A 196 -8.93 10.31 8.05
C ILE A 196 -7.69 9.81 7.31
N GLY A 197 -7.62 10.02 5.99
CA GLY A 197 -6.49 9.63 5.16
C GLY A 197 -5.18 10.24 5.65
N ILE A 198 -5.17 11.53 5.99
CA ILE A 198 -4.00 12.23 6.53
C ILE A 198 -3.59 11.63 7.89
N ALA A 199 -4.54 11.41 8.80
CA ALA A 199 -4.25 10.81 10.11
C ALA A 199 -3.64 9.40 9.98
N LEU A 200 -4.20 8.57 9.10
CA LEU A 200 -3.67 7.23 8.82
C LEU A 200 -2.31 7.29 8.10
N LEU A 201 -2.11 8.26 7.21
CA LEU A 201 -0.84 8.45 6.51
C LEU A 201 0.28 8.82 7.48
N LEU A 202 0.02 9.74 8.42
CA LEU A 202 0.99 10.08 9.47
C LEU A 202 1.36 8.84 10.30
N LEU A 203 0.36 8.09 10.75
CA LEU A 203 0.58 6.84 11.50
C LEU A 203 1.40 5.83 10.69
N ALA A 204 1.12 5.70 9.40
CA ALA A 204 1.81 4.77 8.52
C ALA A 204 3.25 5.22 8.20
N ILE A 205 3.53 6.52 8.17
CA ILE A 205 4.91 7.05 8.05
C ILE A 205 5.72 6.65 9.28
N PHE A 206 5.18 6.77 10.49
CA PHE A 206 5.84 6.33 11.72
C PHE A 206 6.08 4.81 11.72
N ASP A 207 5.08 4.03 11.31
CA ASP A 207 5.20 2.57 11.20
C ASP A 207 6.28 2.18 10.17
N TYR A 208 6.32 2.81 9.00
CA TYR A 208 7.37 2.57 8.01
C TYR A 208 8.77 2.94 8.55
N GLY A 209 8.89 4.07 9.25
CA GLY A 209 10.14 4.47 9.89
C GLY A 209 10.63 3.43 10.91
N TYR A 210 9.73 2.93 11.76
CA TYR A 210 10.04 1.86 12.71
C TYR A 210 10.44 0.55 12.01
N GLN A 211 9.72 0.15 10.96
CA GLN A 211 10.05 -1.05 10.18
C GLN A 211 11.39 -0.92 9.47
N ARG A 212 11.73 0.26 8.95
CA ARG A 212 13.02 0.53 8.32
C ARG A 212 14.16 0.46 9.32
N TRP A 213 14.02 1.12 10.47
CA TRP A 213 14.99 1.03 11.56
C TRP A 213 15.19 -0.41 12.05
N ARG A 214 14.09 -1.15 12.24
CA ARG A 214 14.15 -2.55 12.64
C ARG A 214 14.86 -3.41 11.58
N HIS A 215 14.55 -3.19 10.30
CA HIS A 215 15.18 -3.91 9.21
C HIS A 215 16.70 -3.68 9.16
N GLU A 216 17.14 -2.43 9.29
CA GLU A 216 18.57 -2.10 9.38
C GLU A 216 19.23 -2.76 10.59
N ARG A 217 18.55 -2.77 11.74
CA ARG A 217 19.04 -3.43 12.97
C ARG A 217 19.12 -4.95 12.83
N ASP A 218 18.15 -5.59 12.16
CA ASP A 218 18.13 -7.03 11.93
C ASP A 218 19.28 -7.47 11.01
N LEU A 219 19.69 -6.61 10.08
CA LEU A 219 20.81 -6.82 9.16
C LEU A 219 22.19 -6.55 9.78
N ARG A 220 22.27 -5.97 10.99
CA ARG A 220 23.54 -5.81 11.70
C ARG A 220 24.25 -7.14 11.91
N MET A 221 25.57 -7.02 12.01
CA MET A 221 26.49 -8.14 11.99
C MET A 221 27.25 -8.25 13.30
N THR A 222 27.59 -9.48 13.68
CA THR A 222 28.55 -9.74 14.75
C THR A 222 29.98 -9.65 14.21
N HIS A 223 30.96 -9.54 15.12
CA HIS A 223 32.37 -9.54 14.73
C HIS A 223 32.78 -10.81 13.97
N GLN A 224 32.23 -11.97 14.35
CA GLN A 224 32.49 -13.23 13.66
C GLN A 224 31.88 -13.24 12.25
N GLU A 225 30.63 -12.80 12.10
CA GLU A 225 29.95 -12.76 10.80
C GLU A 225 30.68 -11.89 9.77
N ILE A 226 31.19 -10.72 10.18
CA ILE A 226 31.99 -9.85 9.29
C ILE A 226 33.28 -10.54 8.87
N ARG A 227 33.97 -11.18 9.82
CA ARG A 227 35.23 -11.86 9.53
C ARG A 227 35.03 -13.00 8.53
N ASP A 228 33.97 -13.75 8.69
CA ASP A 228 33.63 -14.86 7.79
C ASP A 228 33.15 -14.38 6.42
N GLU A 229 32.40 -13.26 6.36
CA GLU A 229 32.01 -12.63 5.11
C GLU A 229 33.21 -12.09 4.32
N LEU A 230 34.16 -11.43 5.00
CA LEU A 230 35.41 -10.97 4.39
C LEU A 230 36.26 -12.14 3.87
N LYS A 231 36.36 -13.24 4.62
CA LYS A 231 37.04 -14.46 4.15
C LYS A 231 36.36 -15.05 2.90
N ASN A 232 35.04 -15.05 2.85
CA ASN A 232 34.31 -15.58 1.70
C ASN A 232 34.44 -14.69 0.46
N LEU A 233 34.47 -13.37 0.63
CA LEU A 233 34.60 -12.41 -0.48
C LEU A 233 36.03 -12.32 -1.01
N GLN A 234 37.04 -12.29 -0.14
CA GLN A 234 38.45 -12.14 -0.53
C GLN A 234 39.16 -13.48 -0.74
N GLY A 235 38.51 -14.60 -0.41
CA GLY A 235 39.11 -15.92 -0.31
C GLY A 235 39.90 -16.07 0.99
N ASP A 236 39.91 -17.28 1.56
CA ASP A 236 40.63 -17.53 2.81
C ASP A 236 42.15 -17.30 2.58
N PRO A 237 42.78 -16.31 3.24
CA PRO A 237 44.19 -16.03 3.08
C PRO A 237 45.05 -17.25 3.45
N GLN A 238 44.58 -18.14 4.32
CA GLN A 238 45.27 -19.39 4.62
C GLN A 238 45.25 -20.36 3.45
N VAL A 239 44.15 -20.41 2.69
CA VAL A 239 44.04 -21.24 1.47
C VAL A 239 44.87 -20.64 0.33
N ALA A 240 44.87 -19.31 0.18
CA ALA A 240 45.74 -18.62 -0.77
C ALA A 240 47.24 -18.81 -0.43
N ALA A 241 47.62 -18.75 0.84
CA ALA A 241 48.97 -19.01 1.30
C ALA A 241 49.38 -20.49 1.09
N ARG A 242 48.48 -21.45 1.38
CA ARG A 242 48.71 -22.88 1.10
C ARG A 242 48.95 -23.14 -0.38
N ARG A 243 48.16 -22.51 -1.27
CA ARG A 243 48.37 -22.61 -2.73
C ARG A 243 49.74 -22.08 -3.15
N ARG A 244 50.22 -20.97 -2.57
CA ARG A 244 51.56 -20.43 -2.86
C ARG A 244 52.70 -21.34 -2.38
N VAL A 245 52.52 -22.05 -1.26
CA VAL A 245 53.52 -23.01 -0.76
C VAL A 245 53.60 -24.23 -1.68
N ILE A 246 52.45 -24.77 -2.10
CA ILE A 246 52.39 -25.92 -3.02
C ILE A 246 52.95 -25.57 -4.40
N GLN A 247 52.73 -24.35 -4.91
CA GLN A 247 53.31 -23.90 -6.19
C GLN A 247 54.84 -23.67 -6.16
N ARG A 248 55.45 -23.64 -4.96
CA ARG A 248 56.91 -23.46 -4.80
C ARG A 248 57.66 -24.78 -4.58
N GLN A 249 56.93 -25.90 -4.48
CA GLN A 249 57.48 -27.26 -4.44
C GLN A 249 57.33 -27.89 -5.82
#